data_AF-A0A5E7L1T0-F1
#
_entry.id   AF-A0A5E7L1T0-F1
#
_cell.length_a   1.000
_cell.length_b   1.000
_cell.length_c   1.000
_cell.angle_alpha   90.00
_cell.angle_beta   90.00
_cell.angle_gamma   90.00
#
_symmetry.space_group_name_H-M   'P 1'
#
loop_
_entity.id
_entity.type
_entity.pdbx_description
1 polymer ?
#
loop_
_entity_poly.entity_id
_entity_poly.type
_entity_poly.pdbx_seq_one_letter_code
_entity_poly.pdbx_strand_id
1 'polypeptide(L)'
;MTTYNWDLIERLLHEVQNSAGQSFAPRAYAEAYAAEKASAGEPIENLDHLKTLACEYESLLLDRGYIEPRPDHEGSTGNNFILTQRGSSLLSLIDSSIPGNDHPRQVLDEQEDALDEVTFDEVASKAQIA
;
A
#
# COMPACT_ATOMS: atom_id res chain seq x y z
N MET A 1 3.04 9.98 15.79
CA MET A 1 3.51 9.72 14.42
C MET A 1 3.64 8.23 14.26
N THR A 2 2.72 7.66 13.51
CA THR A 2 2.72 6.24 13.17
C THR A 2 3.47 6.14 11.85
N THR A 3 4.75 5.78 11.89
CA THR A 3 5.56 5.65 10.67
C THR A 3 5.13 4.37 9.96
N TYR A 4 4.42 4.50 8.86
CA TYR A 4 4.03 3.37 8.03
C TYR A 4 5.18 2.94 7.13
N ASN A 5 5.28 1.64 6.88
CA ASN A 5 6.21 1.13 5.88
C ASN A 5 5.61 1.34 4.48
N TRP A 6 5.78 2.55 3.95
CA TRP A 6 5.25 2.98 2.66
C TRP A 6 5.69 2.08 1.50
N ASP A 7 6.91 1.56 1.56
CA ASP A 7 7.50 0.68 0.57
C ASP A 7 6.76 -0.68 0.51
N LEU A 8 6.39 -1.21 1.68
CA LEU A 8 5.57 -2.41 1.78
C LEU A 8 4.13 -2.13 1.33
N ILE A 9 3.53 -1.00 1.72
CA ILE A 9 2.17 -0.62 1.31
C ILE A 9 2.09 -0.42 -0.21
N GLU A 10 3.07 0.27 -0.80
CA GLU A 10 3.23 0.44 -2.25
C GLU A 10 3.25 -0.92 -2.94
N ARG A 11 4.07 -1.85 -2.46
CA ARG A 11 4.12 -3.21 -3.00
C ARG A 11 2.74 -3.88 -2.95
N LEU A 12 2.05 -3.83 -1.81
CA LEU A 12 0.73 -4.43 -1.66
C LEU A 12 -0.29 -3.81 -2.64
N LEU A 13 -0.33 -2.49 -2.78
CA LEU A 13 -1.24 -1.80 -3.69
C LEU A 13 -0.93 -2.11 -5.16
N HIS A 14 0.35 -2.20 -5.54
CA HIS A 14 0.76 -2.68 -6.86
C HIS A 14 0.30 -4.11 -7.11
N GLU A 15 0.45 -5.00 -6.14
CA GLU A 15 -0.03 -6.38 -6.25
C GLU A 15 -1.55 -6.41 -6.39
N VAL A 16 -2.33 -5.59 -5.65
CA VAL A 16 -3.79 -5.48 -5.85
C VAL A 16 -4.12 -4.98 -7.26
N GLN A 17 -3.39 -3.98 -7.76
CA GLN A 17 -3.60 -3.43 -9.11
C GLN A 17 -3.32 -4.46 -10.21
N ASN A 18 -2.26 -5.25 -10.04
CA ASN A 18 -1.78 -6.21 -11.04
C ASN A 18 -2.39 -7.62 -10.87
N SER A 19 -2.98 -7.94 -9.71
CA SER A 19 -3.63 -9.23 -9.43
C SER A 19 -5.00 -9.31 -10.13
N ALA A 20 -4.97 -9.48 -11.45
CA ALA A 20 -6.16 -9.76 -12.24
C ALA A 20 -6.64 -11.20 -12.02
N GLY A 21 -7.32 -11.45 -10.90
CA GLY A 21 -7.98 -12.73 -10.59
C GLY A 21 -7.15 -13.72 -9.79
N GLN A 22 -6.01 -13.32 -9.22
CA GLN A 22 -5.22 -14.14 -8.32
C GLN A 22 -5.58 -13.87 -6.86
N SER A 23 -5.43 -14.88 -6.01
CA SER A 23 -5.59 -14.72 -4.57
C SER A 23 -4.49 -13.81 -4.03
N PHE A 24 -4.90 -12.74 -3.37
CA PHE A 24 -4.04 -11.81 -2.68
C PHE A 24 -3.36 -12.52 -1.50
N ALA A 25 -2.04 -12.47 -1.48
CA ALA A 25 -1.21 -13.21 -0.55
C ALA A 25 -0.20 -12.26 0.13
N PRO A 26 -0.62 -11.43 1.10
CA PRO A 26 0.22 -10.39 1.71
C PRO A 26 1.53 -10.93 2.27
N ARG A 27 1.49 -12.13 2.88
CA ARG A 27 2.68 -12.79 3.42
C ARG A 27 3.69 -13.21 2.36
N ALA A 28 3.21 -13.63 1.18
CA ALA A 28 4.09 -13.99 0.06
C ALA A 28 4.73 -12.73 -0.54
N TYR A 29 3.98 -11.64 -0.63
CA TYR A 29 4.49 -10.36 -1.11
C TYR A 29 5.56 -9.78 -0.16
N ALA A 30 5.33 -9.86 1.15
CA ALA A 30 6.33 -9.47 2.15
C ALA A 30 7.63 -10.29 2.06
N GLU A 31 7.52 -11.59 1.76
CA GLU A 31 8.69 -12.45 1.57
C GLU A 31 9.45 -12.14 0.28
N ALA A 32 8.74 -11.90 -0.82
CA ALA A 32 9.34 -11.45 -2.08
C ALA A 32 10.06 -10.11 -1.90
N TYR A 33 9.40 -9.15 -1.25
CA TYR A 33 9.97 -7.85 -0.89
C TYR A 33 11.25 -7.98 -0.07
N ALA A 34 11.23 -8.80 0.97
CA ALA A 34 12.42 -9.04 1.79
C ALA A 34 13.56 -9.71 1.00
N ALA A 35 13.24 -10.66 0.12
CA ALA A 35 14.22 -11.31 -0.74
C ALA A 35 14.84 -10.33 -1.76
N GLU A 36 14.04 -9.42 -2.32
CA GLU A 36 14.51 -8.36 -3.21
C GLU A 36 15.47 -7.40 -2.48
N LYS A 37 15.10 -6.92 -1.29
CA LYS A 37 15.98 -6.05 -0.48
C LYS A 37 17.27 -6.76 -0.06
N ALA A 38 17.18 -8.00 0.40
CA ALA A 38 18.37 -8.79 0.72
C ALA A 38 19.28 -8.98 -0.50
N SER A 39 18.70 -9.17 -1.70
CA SER A 39 19.45 -9.28 -2.95
C SER A 39 20.08 -7.95 -3.40
N ALA A 40 19.42 -6.83 -3.10
CA ALA A 40 19.95 -5.47 -3.29
C ALA A 40 21.05 -5.12 -2.26
N GLY A 41 21.28 -5.98 -1.27
CA GLY A 41 22.22 -5.73 -0.17
C GLY A 41 21.69 -4.78 0.90
N GLU A 42 20.39 -4.49 0.90
CA GLU A 42 19.74 -3.70 1.93
C GLU A 42 19.43 -4.57 3.17
N PRO A 43 19.62 -4.03 4.38
CA PRO A 43 19.23 -4.72 5.59
C PRO A 43 17.70 -4.82 5.62
N ILE A 44 17.20 -6.05 5.62
CA ILE A 44 15.80 -6.31 5.91
C ILE A 44 15.61 -6.42 7.42
N GLU A 45 14.49 -5.89 7.90
CA GLU A 45 14.01 -6.18 9.24
C GLU A 45 13.64 -7.67 9.36
N ASN A 46 13.03 -8.03 10.49
CA ASN A 46 12.56 -9.39 10.71
C ASN A 46 11.47 -9.77 9.69
N LEU A 47 11.67 -10.85 8.93
CA LEU A 47 10.71 -11.35 7.95
C LEU A 47 9.34 -11.65 8.57
N ASP A 48 9.30 -12.22 9.77
CA ASP A 48 8.04 -12.48 10.48
C ASP A 48 7.31 -11.18 10.84
N HIS A 49 8.06 -10.11 11.12
CA HIS A 49 7.49 -8.79 11.34
C HIS A 49 6.91 -8.22 10.05
N LEU A 50 7.63 -8.28 8.92
CA LEU A 50 7.13 -7.83 7.62
C LEU A 50 5.87 -8.59 7.19
N LYS A 51 5.83 -9.90 7.41
CA LYS A 51 4.64 -10.73 7.15
C LYS A 51 3.44 -10.32 8.00
N THR A 52 3.68 -9.95 9.25
CA THR A 52 2.64 -9.45 10.16
C THR A 52 2.12 -8.10 9.68
N LEU A 53 3.02 -7.15 9.41
CA LEU A 53 2.68 -5.83 8.89
C LEU A 53 1.89 -5.93 7.58
N ALA A 54 2.26 -6.83 6.67
CA ALA A 54 1.53 -7.00 5.41
C ALA A 54 0.08 -7.45 5.62
N CYS A 55 -0.18 -8.34 6.58
CA CYS A 55 -1.55 -8.72 6.94
C CYS A 55 -2.31 -7.57 7.64
N GLU A 56 -1.63 -6.81 8.50
CA GLU A 56 -2.24 -5.65 9.16
C GLU A 56 -2.59 -4.56 8.16
N TYR A 57 -1.69 -4.27 7.20
CA TYR A 57 -1.94 -3.31 6.14
C TYR A 57 -3.02 -3.77 5.18
N GLU A 58 -3.09 -5.04 4.80
CA GLU A 58 -4.23 -5.57 4.03
C GLU A 58 -5.55 -5.25 4.73
N SER A 59 -5.66 -5.61 6.01
CA SER A 59 -6.87 -5.38 6.80
C SER A 59 -7.19 -3.89 6.93
N LEU A 60 -6.17 -3.06 7.17
CA LEU A 60 -6.31 -1.61 7.31
C LEU A 60 -6.74 -0.95 5.99
N LEU A 61 -6.10 -1.31 4.87
CA LEU A 61 -6.43 -0.79 3.55
C LEU A 61 -7.86 -1.17 3.15
N LEU A 62 -8.30 -2.37 3.53
CA LEU A 62 -9.66 -2.83 3.29
C LEU A 62 -10.67 -2.07 4.18
N ASP A 63 -10.40 -1.96 5.48
CA ASP A 63 -11.27 -1.27 6.45
C ASP A 63 -11.44 0.22 6.11
N ARG A 64 -10.35 0.87 5.69
CA ARG A 64 -10.34 2.30 5.31
C ARG A 64 -10.72 2.55 3.85
N GLY A 65 -11.09 1.52 3.09
CA GLY A 65 -11.61 1.64 1.73
C GLY A 65 -10.58 2.04 0.67
N TYR A 66 -9.29 1.75 0.85
CA TYR A 66 -8.27 1.86 -0.20
C TYR A 66 -8.33 0.67 -1.17
N ILE A 67 -8.70 -0.50 -0.64
CA ILE A 67 -8.94 -1.70 -1.43
C ILE A 67 -10.34 -2.22 -1.12
N GLU A 68 -10.97 -2.87 -2.09
CA GLU A 68 -12.26 -3.52 -1.90
C GLU A 68 -12.24 -4.93 -2.49
N PRO A 69 -13.04 -5.88 -1.96
CA PRO A 69 -13.11 -7.21 -2.51
C PRO A 69 -13.59 -7.13 -3.96
N ARG A 70 -12.93 -7.87 -4.85
CA ARG A 70 -13.32 -7.91 -6.25
C ARG A 70 -14.76 -8.40 -6.35
N PRO A 71 -15.61 -7.73 -7.15
CA PRO A 71 -17.01 -8.13 -7.25
C PRO A 71 -17.15 -9.51 -7.92
N ASP A 72 -18.15 -10.29 -7.48
CA ASP A 72 -18.41 -11.66 -7.97
C ASP A 72 -18.52 -11.76 -9.49
N HIS A 73 -19.08 -10.74 -10.15
CA HIS A 73 -19.25 -10.71 -11.60
C HIS A 73 -17.94 -10.55 -12.38
N GLU A 74 -16.84 -10.21 -11.71
CA GLU A 74 -15.48 -10.12 -12.28
C GLU A 74 -14.58 -11.30 -11.88
N GLY A 75 -15.16 -12.39 -11.35
CA GLY A 75 -14.40 -13.57 -10.95
C GLY A 75 -13.78 -13.44 -9.57
N SER A 76 -14.57 -13.04 -8.57
CA SER A 76 -14.13 -13.07 -7.18
C SER A 76 -13.77 -14.50 -6.76
N THR A 77 -12.58 -14.68 -6.19
CA THR A 77 -12.12 -15.91 -5.54
C THR A 77 -12.32 -15.85 -4.02
N GLY A 78 -12.90 -14.74 -3.51
CA GLY A 78 -13.11 -14.48 -2.08
C GLY A 78 -11.88 -13.90 -1.38
N ASN A 79 -10.70 -14.00 -1.98
CA ASN A 79 -9.43 -13.47 -1.47
C ASN A 79 -8.73 -12.60 -2.52
N ASN A 80 -9.46 -11.93 -3.40
CA ASN A 80 -8.92 -11.04 -4.42
C ASN A 80 -9.56 -9.66 -4.29
N PHE A 81 -8.74 -8.63 -4.46
CA PHE A 81 -9.12 -7.24 -4.23
C PHE A 81 -8.94 -6.42 -5.51
N ILE A 82 -9.57 -5.25 -5.53
CA ILE A 82 -9.35 -4.21 -6.53
C ILE A 82 -9.02 -2.89 -5.82
N LEU A 83 -8.22 -2.05 -6.48
CA LEU A 83 -7.94 -0.71 -5.98
C LEU A 83 -9.19 0.16 -6.10
N THR A 84 -9.53 0.86 -5.04
CA THR A 84 -10.53 1.93 -5.11
C THR A 84 -9.91 3.19 -5.72
N GLN A 85 -10.72 4.23 -5.92
CA GLN A 85 -10.21 5.55 -6.29
C GLN A 85 -9.18 6.05 -5.27
N ARG A 86 -9.45 5.84 -3.97
CA ARG A 86 -8.57 6.25 -2.87
C ARG A 86 -7.27 5.44 -2.86
N GLY A 87 -7.34 4.12 -3.06
CA GLY A 87 -6.16 3.25 -3.18
C GLY A 87 -5.28 3.63 -4.37
N SER A 88 -5.88 3.95 -5.51
CA SER A 88 -5.16 4.39 -6.70
C SER A 88 -4.47 5.75 -6.49
N SER A 89 -5.13 6.68 -5.78
CA SER A 89 -4.54 7.95 -5.38
C SER A 89 -3.39 7.76 -4.39
N LEU A 90 -3.57 6.91 -3.36
CA LEU A 90 -2.50 6.60 -2.40
C LEU A 90 -1.30 6.00 -3.12
N LEU A 91 -1.54 4.99 -3.98
CA LEU A 91 -0.51 4.38 -4.81
C LEU A 91 0.20 5.45 -5.62
N SER A 92 -0.50 6.35 -6.31
CA SER A 92 0.13 7.40 -7.12
C SER A 92 0.95 8.41 -6.30
N LEU A 93 0.57 8.67 -5.05
CA LEU A 93 1.30 9.57 -4.15
C LEU A 93 2.58 8.92 -3.61
N ILE A 94 2.52 7.62 -3.31
CA ILE A 94 3.68 6.88 -2.84
C ILE A 94 4.52 6.35 -4.00
N ASP A 95 3.99 6.12 -5.20
CA ASP A 95 4.67 5.65 -6.41
C ASP A 95 5.65 6.73 -6.91
N SER A 96 6.80 6.72 -6.27
CA SER A 96 7.80 7.80 -6.33
C SER A 96 8.84 7.50 -7.41
N SER A 97 8.38 7.24 -8.64
CA SER A 97 9.23 7.29 -9.83
C SER A 97 9.31 8.70 -10.45
N ILE A 98 8.79 9.74 -9.79
CA ILE A 98 8.95 11.13 -10.25
C ILE A 98 10.06 11.83 -9.43
N PRO A 99 11.30 11.92 -9.95
CA PRO A 99 12.35 12.70 -9.30
C PRO A 99 11.94 14.18 -9.18
N GLY A 100 11.94 14.70 -7.95
CA GLY A 100 11.52 16.06 -7.61
C GLY A 100 10.25 16.14 -6.75
N ASN A 101 9.57 15.01 -6.50
CA ASN A 101 8.32 14.95 -5.74
C ASN A 101 8.50 14.26 -4.38
N ASP A 102 9.55 14.57 -3.61
CA ASP A 102 9.78 14.04 -2.25
C ASP A 102 8.64 14.38 -1.25
N HIS A 103 7.79 15.34 -1.64
CA HIS A 103 6.76 15.92 -0.78
C HIS A 103 5.61 14.99 -0.34
N PRO A 104 5.00 14.11 -1.15
CA PRO A 104 3.80 13.39 -0.75
C PRO A 104 4.05 12.36 0.35
N ARG A 105 5.11 11.54 0.23
CA ARG A 105 5.48 10.58 1.28
C ARG A 105 5.84 11.31 2.57
N GLN A 106 6.57 12.42 2.48
CA GLN A 106 6.94 13.21 3.64
C GLN A 106 5.72 13.84 4.34
N VAL A 107 4.80 14.44 3.58
CA VAL A 107 3.58 15.05 4.14
C VAL A 107 2.68 13.99 4.78
N LEU A 108 2.62 12.77 4.21
CA LEU A 108 1.95 11.63 4.84
C LEU A 108 2.63 11.24 6.15
N ASP A 109 3.96 11.12 6.17
CA ASP A 109 4.72 10.76 7.38
C ASP A 109 4.59 11.82 8.50
N GLU A 110 4.37 13.08 8.14
CA GLU A 110 4.11 14.16 9.08
C GLU A 110 2.74 14.04 9.79
N GLN A 111 1.81 13.23 9.27
CA GLN A 111 0.50 13.03 9.87
C GLN A 111 0.54 12.07 11.06
N GLU A 112 -0.44 12.19 11.97
CA GLU A 112 -0.58 11.23 13.07
C GLU A 112 -1.06 9.86 12.57
N ASP A 113 -2.08 9.85 11.70
CA ASP A 113 -2.59 8.68 10.98
C ASP A 113 -2.78 9.05 9.51
N ALA A 114 -1.77 8.76 8.70
CA ALA A 114 -1.75 9.08 7.28
C ALA A 114 -2.72 8.23 6.43
N LEU A 115 -3.16 7.10 6.96
CA LEU A 115 -4.11 6.21 6.29
C LEU A 115 -5.55 6.45 6.76
N ASP A 116 -5.76 7.28 7.77
CA ASP A 116 -7.09 7.76 8.12
C ASP A 116 -7.77 8.42 6.92
N GLU A 117 -9.03 8.08 6.69
CA GLU A 117 -9.77 8.50 5.50
C GLU A 117 -9.90 10.03 5.37
N VAL A 118 -10.15 10.72 6.49
CA VAL A 118 -10.28 12.19 6.50
C VAL A 118 -8.92 12.81 6.29
N THR A 119 -7.91 12.33 7.02
CA THR A 119 -6.55 12.83 6.97
C THR A 119 -5.93 12.67 5.57
N PHE A 120 -6.11 11.48 4.98
CA PHE A 120 -5.64 11.19 3.64
C PHE A 120 -6.32 12.07 2.58
N ASP A 121 -7.65 12.22 2.62
CA ASP A 121 -8.37 13.04 1.64
C ASP A 121 -7.92 14.52 1.71
N GLU A 122 -7.60 15.04 2.91
CA GLU A 122 -7.02 16.38 3.06
C GLU A 122 -5.61 16.49 2.47
N VAL A 123 -4.74 15.51 2.75
CA VAL A 123 -3.36 15.48 2.24
C VAL A 123 -3.34 15.30 0.71
N ALA A 124 -4.11 14.35 0.19
CA ALA A 124 -4.23 14.08 -1.23
C ALA A 124 -4.77 15.30 -1.99
N SER A 125 -5.75 16.01 -1.42
CA SER A 125 -6.26 17.26 -1.99
C SER A 125 -5.18 18.33 -2.08
N LYS A 126 -4.33 18.48 -1.06
CA LYS A 126 -3.21 19.44 -1.08
C LYS A 126 -2.14 19.04 -2.09
N ALA A 127 -1.82 17.75 -2.17
CA ALA A 127 -0.80 17.22 -3.08
C ALA A 127 -1.20 17.35 -4.56
N GLN A 128 -2.49 17.30 -4.90
CA GLN A 128 -2.99 17.49 -6.27
C GLN A 128 -2.99 18.95 -6.76
N ILE A 129 -2.86 19.92 -5.83
CA ILE A 129 -2.91 21.36 -6.15
C ILE A 129 -1.49 21.95 -6.26
N ALA A 130 -0.45 21.20 -5.87
CA ALA A 130 0.95 21.64 -5.82
C ALA A 130 1.66 21.60 -7.18
#